data_AF-A0A160KPJ8-F1
#
_entry.id   AF-A0A160KPJ8-F1
#
_cell.length_a   1.000
_cell.length_b   1.000
_cell.length_c   1.000
_cell.angle_alpha   90.00
_cell.angle_beta   90.00
_cell.angle_gamma   90.00
#
_symmetry.space_group_name_H-M   'P 1'
#
loop_
_entity.id
_entity.type
_entity.pdbx_description
1 polymer ?
#
loop_
_entity_poly.entity_id
_entity_poly.type
_entity_poly.pdbx_seq_one_letter_code
_entity_poly.pdbx_strand_id
1 'polypeptide(L)'
;MSALAARADTTHFTWRGLSPAALDNRRIVYAWPDRQHLNDLWGVRATALVVIEWNESHSAEWIADASPDLLLPGVTLQPPAVSASPSTDLPEDVASILTSTAACAAGYSGGLKWNEGDKLKADMMNRPARWAAVTVEQVRAKCRELGMQPNDVDTIADFAQRRKDGRRFNVGSSYSAFHFGD
;
A
#
# COMPACT_ATOMS: atom_id res chain seq x y z
N MET A 1 -22.18 0.73 20.68
CA MET A 1 -20.98 1.62 20.68
C MET A 1 -20.94 2.60 21.85
N SER A 2 -22.06 3.18 22.31
CA SER A 2 -22.05 4.23 23.36
C SER A 2 -21.46 3.83 24.71
N ALA A 3 -21.46 2.54 25.07
CA ALA A 3 -20.97 2.06 26.37
C ALA A 3 -19.43 1.86 26.43
N LEU A 4 -18.79 1.58 25.29
CA LEU A 4 -17.33 1.39 25.23
C LEU A 4 -16.60 2.74 25.26
N ALA A 5 -17.16 3.73 24.55
CA ALA A 5 -16.62 5.07 24.44
C ALA A 5 -16.52 5.81 25.79
N ALA A 6 -17.38 5.47 26.75
CA ALA A 6 -17.46 6.14 28.05
C ALA A 6 -16.49 5.59 29.10
N ARG A 7 -15.69 4.56 28.78
CA ARG A 7 -14.75 3.98 29.73
C ARG A 7 -13.49 4.84 29.86
N ALA A 8 -12.99 5.02 31.07
CA ALA A 8 -11.81 5.84 31.37
C ALA A 8 -10.51 5.30 30.76
N ASP A 9 -10.46 4.02 30.37
CA ASP A 9 -9.36 3.37 29.68
C ASP A 9 -9.40 3.54 28.15
N THR A 10 -10.44 4.18 27.62
CA THR A 10 -10.66 4.34 26.18
C THR A 10 -10.23 5.73 25.73
N THR A 11 -9.18 5.79 24.89
CA THR A 11 -8.73 7.04 24.26
C THR A 11 -9.39 7.21 22.90
N HIS A 12 -9.98 8.37 22.66
CA HIS A 12 -10.62 8.72 21.38
C HIS A 12 -9.71 9.66 20.60
N PHE A 13 -9.51 9.35 19.32
CA PHE A 13 -8.78 10.21 18.41
C PHE A 13 -9.70 10.61 17.24
N THR A 14 -9.65 11.88 16.87
CA THR A 14 -10.14 12.33 15.56
C THR A 14 -8.96 12.37 14.60
N TRP A 15 -9.23 12.26 13.29
CA TRP A 15 -8.16 12.19 12.30
C TRP A 15 -7.14 13.33 12.40
N ARG A 16 -7.62 14.55 12.66
CA ARG A 16 -6.81 15.75 12.80
C ARG A 16 -5.82 15.74 13.96
N GLY A 17 -5.95 14.80 14.90
CA GLY A 17 -5.07 14.60 16.05
C GLY A 17 -4.51 13.19 16.15
N LEU A 18 -4.59 12.40 15.07
CA LEU A 18 -4.08 11.04 15.07
C LEU A 18 -2.54 11.06 14.98
N SER A 19 -1.90 10.43 15.95
CA SER A 19 -0.47 10.15 15.90
C SER A 19 -0.29 8.63 15.87
N PRO A 20 0.30 8.04 14.81
CA PRO A 20 0.51 6.59 14.72
C PRO A 20 1.28 6.03 15.91
N ALA A 21 2.24 6.80 16.45
CA ALA A 21 2.99 6.42 17.64
C ALA A 21 2.13 6.31 18.91
N ALA A 22 1.03 7.06 19.01
CA ALA A 22 0.12 6.99 20.17
C ALA A 22 -0.72 5.70 20.20
N LEU A 23 -0.69 4.93 19.12
CA LEU A 23 -1.50 3.73 18.90
C LEU A 23 -0.73 2.43 19.16
N ASP A 24 0.58 2.51 19.37
CA ASP A 24 1.45 1.35 19.50
C ASP A 24 1.09 0.49 20.74
N ASN A 25 1.01 -0.82 20.55
CA ASN A 25 0.60 -1.82 21.54
C ASN A 25 -0.80 -1.65 22.13
N ARG A 26 -1.69 -0.89 21.47
CA ARG A 26 -3.08 -0.69 21.91
C ARG A 26 -4.09 -1.43 21.03
N ARG A 27 -5.29 -1.64 21.57
CA ARG A 27 -6.46 -2.08 20.80
C ARG A 27 -7.14 -0.86 20.21
N ILE A 28 -7.44 -0.90 18.91
CA ILE A 28 -7.95 0.26 18.18
C ILE A 28 -9.30 -0.07 17.56
N VAL A 29 -10.27 0.83 17.73
CA VAL A 29 -11.53 0.82 16.98
C VAL A 29 -11.51 2.01 16.03
N TYR A 30 -11.67 1.73 14.74
CA TYR A 30 -11.58 2.70 13.67
C TYR A 30 -12.89 2.71 12.88
N ALA A 31 -13.46 3.90 12.67
CA ALA A 31 -14.73 4.07 11.96
C ALA A 31 -14.54 4.99 10.75
N TRP A 32 -15.16 4.63 9.62
CA TRP A 32 -15.02 5.35 8.34
C TRP A 32 -13.59 5.52 7.81
N PRO A 33 -12.80 4.45 7.67
CA PRO A 33 -11.55 4.57 6.92
C PRO A 33 -11.78 4.70 5.42
N ASP A 34 -11.04 5.60 4.80
CA ASP A 34 -10.57 5.38 3.44
C ASP A 34 -9.16 4.81 3.45
N ARG A 35 -8.70 4.35 2.28
CA ARG A 35 -7.41 3.70 2.12
C ARG A 35 -6.23 4.60 2.48
N GLN A 36 -6.30 5.89 2.17
CA GLN A 36 -5.25 6.85 2.48
C GLN A 36 -5.04 6.93 4.00
N HIS A 37 -6.14 7.04 4.75
CA HIS A 37 -6.09 7.11 6.21
C HIS A 37 -5.71 5.76 6.84
N LEU A 38 -6.05 4.62 6.24
CA LEU A 38 -5.54 3.34 6.72
C LEU A 38 -4.01 3.20 6.56
N ASN A 39 -3.43 3.76 5.50
CA ASN A 39 -1.99 3.69 5.28
C ASN A 39 -1.16 4.42 6.36
N ASP A 40 -1.70 5.43 7.03
CA ASP A 40 -1.01 6.10 8.15
C ASP A 40 -0.84 5.19 9.38
N LEU A 41 -1.58 4.08 9.45
CA LEU A 41 -1.41 3.05 10.48
C LEU A 41 -0.32 2.01 10.12
N TRP A 42 0.29 2.11 8.94
CA TRP A 42 1.27 1.13 8.50
C TRP A 42 2.48 1.08 9.45
N GLY A 43 2.87 -0.13 9.86
CA GLY A 43 3.99 -0.36 10.77
C GLY A 43 3.69 -0.10 12.25
N VAL A 44 2.49 0.37 12.61
CA VAL A 44 2.05 0.45 14.01
C VAL A 44 1.82 -0.96 14.55
N ARG A 45 2.41 -1.31 15.70
CA ARG A 45 2.18 -2.62 16.36
C ARG A 45 0.92 -2.60 17.20
N ALA A 46 -0.22 -2.37 16.58
CA ALA A 46 -1.50 -2.51 17.27
C ALA A 46 -1.69 -3.97 17.71
N THR A 47 -2.19 -4.19 18.93
CA THR A 47 -2.47 -5.55 19.41
C THR A 47 -3.77 -6.11 18.85
N ALA A 48 -4.65 -5.25 18.30
CA ALA A 48 -5.84 -5.64 17.55
C ALA A 48 -6.51 -4.43 16.84
N LEU A 49 -7.16 -4.66 15.70
CA LEU A 49 -7.89 -3.63 14.94
C LEU A 49 -9.38 -4.03 14.74
N VAL A 50 -10.29 -3.12 15.07
CA VAL A 50 -11.71 -3.19 14.70
C VAL A 50 -11.96 -2.11 13.65
N VAL A 51 -12.36 -2.50 12.43
CA VAL A 51 -12.79 -1.54 11.40
C VAL A 51 -14.31 -1.59 11.31
N ILE A 52 -14.95 -0.43 11.46
CA ILE A 52 -16.38 -0.25 11.24
C ILE A 52 -16.54 0.19 9.79
N GLU A 53 -16.78 -0.79 8.92
CA GLU A 53 -16.81 -0.62 7.47
C GLU A 53 -18.04 0.15 7.00
N TRP A 54 -17.81 1.12 6.12
CA TRP A 54 -18.85 1.76 5.30
C TRP A 54 -18.39 1.95 3.83
N ASN A 55 -17.17 1.51 3.49
CA ASN A 55 -16.60 1.44 2.12
C ASN A 55 -15.79 0.13 1.99
N GLU A 56 -16.50 -0.95 1.65
CA GLU A 56 -16.02 -2.34 1.68
C GLU A 56 -14.81 -2.56 0.76
N SER A 57 -14.84 -2.01 -0.45
CA SER A 57 -13.77 -2.20 -1.45
C SER A 57 -12.41 -1.69 -0.98
N HIS A 58 -12.35 -0.49 -0.39
CA HIS A 58 -11.07 0.12 0.01
C HIS A 58 -10.52 -0.48 1.31
N SER A 59 -11.41 -0.83 2.25
CA SER A 59 -11.03 -1.41 3.54
C SER A 59 -10.56 -2.85 3.39
N ALA A 60 -11.24 -3.63 2.53
CA ALA A 60 -10.87 -5.02 2.24
C ALA A 60 -9.46 -5.13 1.62
N GLU A 61 -9.13 -4.26 0.65
CA GLU A 61 -7.80 -4.27 0.05
C GLU A 61 -6.70 -3.93 1.07
N TRP A 62 -6.92 -2.96 1.96
CA TRP A 62 -5.93 -2.62 2.97
C TRP A 62 -5.78 -3.72 4.02
N ILE A 63 -6.89 -4.33 4.46
CA ILE A 63 -6.85 -5.47 5.40
C ILE A 63 -6.05 -6.63 4.81
N ALA A 64 -6.24 -6.91 3.51
CA ALA A 64 -5.44 -7.90 2.80
C ALA A 64 -3.94 -7.53 2.79
N ASP A 65 -3.61 -6.24 2.63
CA ASP A 65 -2.24 -5.75 2.57
C ASP A 65 -1.55 -5.75 3.94
N ALA A 66 -2.22 -5.24 4.97
CA ALA A 66 -1.66 -5.04 6.32
C ALA A 66 -1.75 -6.27 7.21
N SER A 67 -2.61 -7.22 6.85
CA SER A 67 -2.82 -8.46 7.61
C SER A 67 -2.91 -8.21 9.13
N PRO A 68 -3.83 -7.37 9.61
CA PRO A 68 -4.03 -7.20 11.05
C PRO A 68 -4.85 -8.36 11.63
N ASP A 69 -4.73 -8.60 12.94
CA ASP A 69 -5.73 -9.39 13.67
C ASP A 69 -7.09 -8.69 13.56
N LEU A 70 -8.08 -9.38 12.96
CA LEU A 70 -9.43 -8.87 12.76
C LEU A 70 -10.32 -9.23 13.95
N LEU A 71 -10.87 -8.19 14.59
CA LEU A 71 -11.83 -8.34 15.67
C LEU A 71 -13.27 -8.25 15.14
N LEU A 72 -13.95 -9.39 15.04
CA LEU A 72 -15.35 -9.49 14.68
C LEU A 72 -16.23 -9.76 15.93
N PRO A 73 -17.56 -9.57 15.86
CA PRO A 73 -18.44 -9.91 16.98
C PRO A 73 -18.29 -11.37 17.42
N GLY A 74 -17.72 -11.57 18.62
CA GLY A 74 -17.56 -12.90 19.23
C GLY A 74 -16.40 -13.74 18.68
N VAL A 75 -15.61 -13.25 17.73
CA VAL A 75 -14.47 -13.99 17.16
C VAL A 75 -13.32 -13.06 16.78
N THR A 76 -12.10 -13.49 17.08
CA THR A 76 -10.87 -12.87 16.56
C THR A 76 -10.33 -13.75 15.45
N LEU A 77 -10.20 -13.22 14.24
CA LEU A 77 -9.55 -13.89 13.13
C LEU A 77 -8.11 -13.39 13.04
N GLN A 78 -7.14 -14.26 13.31
CA GLN A 78 -5.75 -13.96 12.97
C GLN A 78 -5.57 -14.00 11.46
N PRO A 79 -4.67 -13.19 10.89
CA PRO A 79 -4.34 -13.28 9.49
C PRO A 79 -3.88 -14.72 9.19
N PRO A 80 -4.38 -15.35 8.11
CA PRO A 80 -3.74 -16.57 7.65
C PRO A 80 -2.28 -16.25 7.35
N ALA A 81 -1.36 -17.15 7.74
CA ALA A 81 0.04 -17.05 7.35
C ALA A 81 0.08 -16.84 5.82
N VAL A 82 0.64 -15.69 5.41
CA VAL A 82 0.66 -15.13 4.05
C VAL A 82 0.40 -16.20 3.01
N SER A 83 -0.87 -16.35 2.61
CA SER A 83 -1.20 -17.22 1.49
C SER A 83 -0.85 -16.42 0.25
N ALA A 84 0.32 -16.72 -0.31
CA ALA A 84 0.76 -16.19 -1.58
C ALA A 84 -0.39 -16.36 -2.59
N SER A 85 -1.05 -15.26 -2.92
CA SER A 85 -1.96 -15.22 -4.07
C SER A 85 -1.15 -15.64 -5.29
N PRO A 86 -1.74 -16.37 -6.26
CA PRO A 86 -1.00 -16.91 -7.38
C PRO A 86 -0.29 -15.77 -8.10
N SER A 87 1.05 -15.85 -8.11
CA SER A 87 1.93 -15.05 -8.94
C SER A 87 1.41 -15.10 -10.37
N THR A 88 0.69 -14.07 -10.78
CA THR A 88 0.23 -13.94 -12.15
C THR A 88 1.42 -13.40 -12.91
N ASP A 89 2.19 -14.28 -13.57
CA ASP A 89 3.49 -13.98 -14.17
C ASP A 89 3.54 -12.58 -14.80
N LEU A 90 4.26 -11.66 -14.15
CA LEU A 90 4.64 -10.43 -14.80
C LEU A 90 5.70 -10.74 -15.85
N PRO A 91 5.76 -9.96 -16.94
CA PRO A 91 6.95 -9.92 -17.78
C PRO A 91 8.21 -9.78 -16.91
N GLU A 92 9.22 -10.61 -17.17
CA GLU A 92 10.43 -10.73 -16.35
C GLU A 92 11.13 -9.37 -16.17
N ASP A 93 11.15 -8.59 -17.23
CA ASP A 93 11.73 -7.26 -17.25
C ASP A 93 10.98 -6.29 -16.31
N VAL A 94 9.65 -6.36 -16.25
CA VAL A 94 8.85 -5.55 -15.33
C VAL A 94 9.00 -6.06 -13.89
N ALA A 95 9.03 -7.37 -13.68
CA ALA A 95 9.29 -7.95 -12.36
C ALA A 95 10.66 -7.52 -11.80
N SER A 96 11.68 -7.47 -12.66
CA SER A 96 13.03 -6.99 -12.32
C SER A 96 13.04 -5.50 -11.93
N ILE A 97 12.30 -4.64 -12.66
CA ILE A 97 12.11 -3.23 -12.28
C ILE A 97 11.49 -3.11 -10.89
N LEU A 98 10.37 -3.82 -10.65
CA LEU A 98 9.67 -3.71 -9.38
C LEU A 98 10.55 -4.20 -8.22
N THR A 99 11.35 -5.24 -8.45
CA THR A 99 12.33 -5.75 -7.47
C THR A 99 13.39 -4.70 -7.15
N SER A 100 13.95 -4.06 -8.18
CA SER A 100 14.95 -2.98 -8.00
C SER A 100 14.35 -1.76 -7.29
N THR A 101 13.12 -1.40 -7.65
CA THR A 101 12.37 -0.30 -7.02
C THR A 101 12.09 -0.58 -5.55
N ALA A 102 11.68 -1.81 -5.22
CA ALA A 102 11.45 -2.25 -3.84
C ALA A 102 12.74 -2.24 -3.01
N ALA A 103 13.85 -2.71 -3.57
CA ALA A 103 15.15 -2.67 -2.90
C ALA A 103 15.58 -1.22 -2.58
N CYS A 104 15.34 -0.28 -3.50
CA CYS A 104 15.58 1.14 -3.25
C CYS A 104 14.65 1.71 -2.17
N ALA A 105 13.35 1.37 -2.20
CA ALA A 105 12.39 1.81 -1.18
C ALA A 105 12.74 1.28 0.22
N ALA A 106 13.13 0.01 0.33
CA ALA A 106 13.55 -0.61 1.59
C ALA A 106 14.80 0.03 2.22
N GLY A 107 15.67 0.63 1.39
CA GLY A 107 16.85 1.36 1.85
C GLY A 107 16.56 2.67 2.59
N TYR A 108 15.30 3.11 2.64
CA TYR A 108 14.90 4.36 3.27
C TYR A 108 13.69 4.17 4.21
N SER A 109 13.73 4.80 5.38
CA SER A 109 12.65 4.72 6.37
C SER A 109 11.33 5.38 5.93
N GLY A 110 11.38 6.24 4.91
CA GLY A 110 10.22 6.98 4.38
C GLY A 110 9.56 6.38 3.14
N GLY A 111 9.96 5.17 2.71
CA GLY A 111 9.40 4.51 1.53
C GLY A 111 9.99 4.99 0.21
N LEU A 112 9.21 4.84 -0.87
CA LEU A 112 9.60 5.14 -2.24
C LEU A 112 9.94 6.63 -2.42
N LYS A 113 11.21 6.90 -2.72
CA LYS A 113 11.65 8.27 -3.01
C LYS A 113 11.10 8.79 -4.33
N TRP A 114 10.89 10.10 -4.37
CA TRP A 114 10.39 10.82 -5.55
C TRP A 114 11.20 10.54 -6.82
N ASN A 115 12.53 10.38 -6.71
CA ASN A 115 13.42 10.14 -7.85
C ASN A 115 13.28 8.70 -8.41
N GLU A 116 13.07 7.70 -7.55
CA GLU A 116 12.74 6.34 -7.98
C GLU A 116 11.35 6.30 -8.63
N GLY A 117 10.39 7.07 -8.11
CA GLY A 117 9.11 7.29 -8.77
C GLY A 117 9.26 7.93 -10.16
N ASP A 118 10.14 8.91 -10.33
CA ASP A 118 10.40 9.55 -11.62
C ASP A 118 11.08 8.60 -12.63
N LYS A 119 12.03 7.78 -12.19
CA LYS A 119 12.62 6.72 -13.04
C LYS A 119 11.57 5.72 -13.53
N LEU A 120 10.66 5.30 -12.65
CA LEU A 120 9.58 4.38 -12.99
C LEU A 120 8.63 4.99 -14.02
N LYS A 121 8.21 6.25 -13.81
CA LYS A 121 7.40 7.00 -14.77
C LYS A 121 8.10 7.16 -16.12
N ALA A 122 9.41 7.46 -16.11
CA ALA A 122 10.22 7.59 -17.31
C ALA A 122 10.26 6.28 -18.10
N ASP A 123 10.51 5.16 -17.43
CA ASP A 123 10.52 3.84 -18.06
C ASP A 123 9.17 3.48 -18.68
N MET A 124 8.06 3.74 -17.98
CA MET A 124 6.71 3.55 -18.50
C MET A 124 6.41 4.38 -19.76
N MET A 125 7.06 5.54 -19.91
CA MET A 125 6.94 6.40 -21.07
C MET A 125 7.88 6.00 -22.21
N ASN A 126 9.12 5.61 -21.89
CA ASN A 126 10.18 5.34 -22.87
C ASN A 126 10.12 3.90 -23.41
N ARG A 127 9.58 2.96 -22.63
CA ARG A 127 9.38 1.55 -23.02
C ARG A 127 7.91 1.15 -22.88
N PRO A 128 6.98 1.78 -23.61
CA PRO A 128 5.54 1.57 -23.43
C PRO A 128 5.09 0.12 -23.67
N ALA A 129 5.81 -0.62 -24.53
CA ALA A 129 5.45 -1.99 -24.91
C ALA A 129 5.52 -2.97 -23.73
N ARG A 130 6.51 -2.85 -22.83
CA ARG A 130 6.65 -3.77 -21.69
C ARG A 130 5.50 -3.65 -20.68
N TRP A 131 4.96 -2.44 -20.54
CA TRP A 131 3.87 -2.14 -19.59
C TRP A 131 2.49 -2.39 -20.18
N ALA A 132 2.38 -2.65 -21.48
CA ALA A 132 1.09 -2.72 -22.18
C ALA A 132 0.22 -3.90 -21.71
N ALA A 133 0.84 -5.05 -21.42
CA ALA A 133 0.14 -6.25 -20.97
C ALA A 133 0.02 -6.34 -19.44
N VAL A 134 0.63 -5.40 -18.70
CA VAL A 134 0.70 -5.44 -17.24
C VAL A 134 -0.58 -4.86 -16.64
N THR A 135 -1.20 -5.61 -15.74
CA THR A 135 -2.36 -5.16 -14.97
C THR A 135 -1.95 -4.46 -13.68
N VAL A 136 -2.84 -3.64 -13.13
CA VAL A 136 -2.58 -2.93 -11.86
C VAL A 136 -2.52 -3.94 -10.71
N GLU A 137 -3.34 -4.98 -10.80
CA GLU A 137 -3.43 -6.09 -9.85
C GLU A 137 -2.13 -6.90 -9.83
N GLN A 138 -1.53 -7.17 -11.00
CA GLN A 138 -0.20 -7.78 -11.10
C GLN A 138 0.87 -6.92 -10.42
N VAL A 139 0.89 -5.62 -10.70
CA VAL A 139 1.84 -4.68 -10.08
C VAL A 139 1.68 -4.66 -8.56
N ARG A 140 0.44 -4.55 -8.06
CA ARG A 140 0.14 -4.60 -6.63
C ARG A 140 0.60 -5.92 -6.01
N ALA A 141 0.25 -7.05 -6.62
CA ALA A 141 0.65 -8.38 -6.16
C ALA A 141 2.17 -8.51 -6.05
N LYS A 142 2.92 -8.05 -7.06
CA LYS A 142 4.37 -8.12 -7.03
C LYS A 142 5.00 -7.18 -5.99
N CYS A 143 4.52 -5.95 -5.87
CA CYS A 143 5.00 -5.02 -4.84
C CYS A 143 4.73 -5.55 -3.42
N ARG A 144 3.60 -6.25 -3.20
CA ARG A 144 3.29 -6.94 -1.94
C ARG A 144 4.23 -8.10 -1.65
N GLU A 145 4.48 -8.96 -2.64
CA GLU A 145 5.44 -10.06 -2.53
C GLU A 145 6.83 -9.54 -2.11
N LEU A 146 7.21 -8.34 -2.58
CA LEU A 146 8.47 -7.67 -2.26
C LEU A 146 8.45 -6.93 -0.90
N GLY A 147 7.35 -6.98 -0.15
CA GLY A 147 7.23 -6.36 1.17
C GLY A 147 7.20 -4.83 1.17
N MET A 148 6.80 -4.20 0.06
CA MET A 148 6.70 -2.74 -0.02
C MET A 148 5.59 -2.19 0.90
N GLN A 149 5.76 -0.96 1.38
CA GLN A 149 4.71 -0.29 2.15
C GLN A 149 3.49 0.01 1.26
N PRO A 150 2.24 -0.01 1.77
CA PRO A 150 1.04 0.22 0.99
C PRO A 150 1.01 1.56 0.28
N ASN A 151 1.55 2.62 0.89
CA ASN A 151 1.67 3.93 0.23
C ASN A 151 2.54 3.83 -1.03
N ASP A 152 3.61 3.04 -1.00
CA ASP A 152 4.46 2.81 -2.16
C ASP A 152 3.76 1.92 -3.19
N VAL A 153 3.09 0.85 -2.73
CA VAL A 153 2.27 -0.03 -3.58
C VAL A 153 1.19 0.78 -4.31
N ASP A 154 0.50 1.68 -3.60
CA ASP A 154 -0.56 2.54 -4.14
C ASP A 154 -0.01 3.56 -5.12
N THR A 155 1.13 4.17 -4.80
CA THR A 155 1.81 5.11 -5.68
C THR A 155 2.20 4.43 -7.00
N ILE A 156 2.80 3.24 -6.93
CA ILE A 156 3.22 2.49 -8.11
C ILE A 156 2.00 1.97 -8.90
N ALA A 157 0.95 1.51 -8.21
CA ALA A 157 -0.30 1.09 -8.82
C ALA A 157 -1.02 2.23 -9.55
N ASP A 158 -1.03 3.44 -8.98
CA ASP A 158 -1.56 4.64 -9.63
C ASP A 158 -0.75 4.99 -10.89
N PHE A 159 0.58 4.83 -10.89
CA PHE A 159 1.37 4.99 -12.12
C PHE A 159 0.95 3.96 -13.17
N ALA A 160 0.87 2.67 -12.81
CA ALA A 160 0.42 1.63 -13.74
C ALA A 160 -0.99 1.92 -14.31
N GLN A 161 -1.93 2.34 -13.46
CA GLN A 161 -3.29 2.70 -13.89
C GLN A 161 -3.28 3.89 -14.87
N ARG A 162 -2.58 4.98 -14.52
CA ARG A 162 -2.46 6.14 -15.39
C ARG A 162 -1.83 5.79 -16.74
N ARG A 163 -0.87 4.87 -16.75
CA ARG A 163 -0.26 4.39 -17.99
C ARG A 163 -1.27 3.62 -18.84
N LYS A 164 -2.10 2.76 -18.24
CA LYS A 164 -3.20 2.06 -18.94
C LYS A 164 -4.24 3.03 -19.50
N ASP A 165 -4.53 4.10 -18.77
CA ASP A 165 -5.42 5.18 -19.21
C ASP A 165 -4.82 6.05 -20.34
N GLY A 166 -3.59 5.78 -20.79
CA GLY A 166 -2.91 6.56 -21.81
C GLY A 166 -2.41 7.93 -21.35
N ARG A 167 -2.35 8.18 -20.04
CA ARG A 167 -1.88 9.45 -19.48
C ARG A 167 -0.36 9.55 -19.55
N ARG A 168 0.14 10.77 -19.76
CA ARG A 168 1.58 11.08 -19.67
C ARG A 168 1.95 11.48 -18.24
N PHE A 169 3.20 11.22 -17.86
CA PHE A 169 3.75 11.68 -16.59
C PHE A 169 4.55 12.96 -16.77
N ASN A 170 4.55 13.76 -15.70
CA ASN A 170 5.56 14.79 -15.50
C ASN A 170 6.74 14.13 -14.79
N VAL A 171 7.88 14.09 -15.46
CA VAL A 171 9.14 13.50 -14.98
C VAL A 171 10.17 14.63 -14.90
N GLY A 172 10.97 14.67 -13.83
CA GLY A 172 12.09 15.59 -13.74
C GLY A 172 13.02 15.49 -14.96
N SER A 173 13.50 16.62 -15.47
CA SER A 173 14.26 16.68 -16.73
C SER A 173 15.47 15.73 -16.75
N SER A 174 16.13 15.56 -15.61
CA SER A 174 17.27 14.64 -15.41
C SER A 174 16.94 13.16 -15.61
N TYR A 175 15.67 12.78 -15.54
CA TYR A 175 15.21 11.39 -15.69
C TYR A 175 14.34 11.18 -16.93
N SER A 176 14.08 12.22 -17.73
CA SER A 176 13.15 12.15 -18.87
C SER A 176 13.49 11.08 -19.92
N ALA A 177 14.79 10.82 -20.15
CA ALA A 177 15.27 9.78 -21.06
C ALA A 177 15.61 8.45 -20.37
N PHE A 178 15.34 8.32 -19.07
CA PHE A 178 15.69 7.13 -18.30
C PHE A 178 14.81 5.93 -18.68
N HIS A 179 15.41 4.74 -18.70
CA HIS A 179 14.72 3.46 -18.67
C HIS A 179 15.59 2.46 -17.90
N PHE A 180 14.98 1.43 -17.33
CA PHE A 180 15.71 0.36 -16.65
C PHE A 180 16.17 -0.69 -17.67
N GLY A 181 17.42 -1.13 -17.57
CA GLY A 181 18.03 -2.04 -18.53
C GLY A 181 18.31 -1.35 -19.88
N ASP A 182 18.71 -2.14 -20.88
CA ASP A 182 18.96 -1.69 -22.26
C ASP A 182 17.73 -1.78 -23.19
#